data_AF-A0A2W4MH17-F1
#
_entry.id   AF-A0A2W4MH17-F1
#
_cell.length_a   1.000
_cell.length_b   1.000
_cell.length_c   1.000
_cell.angle_alpha   90.00
_cell.angle_beta   90.00
_cell.angle_gamma   90.00
#
_symmetry.space_group_name_H-M   'P 1'
#
loop_
_entity.id
_entity.type
_entity.pdbx_description
1 polymer ?
#
loop_
_entity_poly.entity_id
_entity_poly.type
_entity_poly.pdbx_seq_one_letter_code
_entity_poly.pdbx_strand_id
1 'polypeptide(L)'
;MSSQIVVRGAREHNLKNIDVTMPRDRLVVITGLSGSGKSSLAFDTIFAEGQRRYVESLSVYARQFLGQLDKPDVDAIEGLSPAIAIDQKGISRNPRSTVGTITEIYDFLRLLYARVGRPHCPIDGRPLTRHSVQQMVDAILGLPDGSRILLLAPLVRERAGERQKLMALNASAQSAIDEARKQGFVRVRVDGEVLDLADEIKLDRYRPHTVEVVVDRLVVRHSADAGTGADHPDRVRITDSVETALRLGGGMLGVQIVGGEELTFSQQYACPVHGPTNIGSLEPRDFSFNSPSGACPTCDGLGVVREPDPDLIIPDRSLSLAEGAVLPWSKVSKAQRRYFDDLLASLAAHMGFSVDTPVRDLSPDALATVLYGTNGDVVPLRYHLRGEERSVNAPFEGVIPSLRRRLAEATDDEERGQLEQYLTPRTCPACGGARLRPEVLAVTVGGSNIAQVAQLPISEALEWAQRLFDAVVQRTRPKGSGAATQAETAADAPSDGGFDLTGREAQIALPIAREVRARLSFLVDVGLGYLTLDRPALTLSGGEAQRIRLATQIGSGLSGALYVLDEPSIGLHPRDTGRLLETLRRLRDLGNSVLVVEHDEDT
;
A
#
# COMPACT_ATOMS: atom_id res chain seq x y z
N MET A 1 -31.96 29.95 -18.76
CA MET A 1 -31.04 30.15 -17.62
C MET A 1 -30.35 31.49 -17.81
N SER A 2 -30.12 32.25 -16.74
CA SER A 2 -29.35 33.51 -16.84
C SER A 2 -27.93 33.22 -17.33
N SER A 3 -27.46 34.00 -18.31
CA SER A 3 -26.08 33.93 -18.85
C SER A 3 -25.06 34.68 -17.99
N GLN A 4 -25.50 35.24 -16.86
CA GLN A 4 -24.69 36.06 -15.97
C GLN A 4 -24.93 35.68 -14.51
N ILE A 5 -23.89 35.84 -13.70
CA ILE A 5 -23.96 35.82 -12.24
C ILE A 5 -24.04 37.29 -11.80
N VAL A 6 -25.07 37.62 -11.02
CA VAL A 6 -25.34 38.99 -10.56
C VAL A 6 -25.30 38.99 -9.04
N VAL A 7 -24.39 39.76 -8.46
CA VAL A 7 -24.22 40.00 -7.03
C VAL A 7 -24.71 41.41 -6.73
N ARG A 8 -25.63 41.57 -5.78
CA ARG A 8 -26.16 42.87 -5.36
C ARG A 8 -25.92 43.11 -3.87
N GLY A 9 -25.43 44.30 -3.55
CA GLY A 9 -25.24 44.77 -2.18
C GLY A 9 -24.29 43.91 -1.35
N ALA A 10 -23.16 43.47 -1.90
CA ALA A 10 -22.18 42.70 -1.12
C ALA A 10 -21.44 43.60 -0.12
N ARG A 11 -21.45 43.20 1.16
CA ARG A 11 -20.93 43.95 2.32
C ARG A 11 -20.01 43.14 3.22
N GLU A 12 -19.72 41.89 2.85
CA GLU A 12 -18.83 41.01 3.61
C GLU A 12 -17.47 41.68 3.88
N HIS A 13 -17.01 41.63 5.14
CA HIS A 13 -15.78 42.26 5.62
C HIS A 13 -15.65 43.75 5.27
N ASN A 14 -14.81 44.09 4.26
CA ASN A 14 -14.50 45.46 3.88
C ASN A 14 -15.23 45.93 2.60
N LEU A 15 -16.10 45.09 2.02
CA LEU A 15 -16.88 45.41 0.84
C LEU A 15 -17.88 46.55 1.15
N LYS A 16 -18.03 47.49 0.21
CA LYS A 16 -18.79 48.73 0.41
C LYS A 16 -20.14 48.71 -0.30
N ASN A 17 -20.96 47.70 0.01
CA ASN A 17 -22.28 47.52 -0.59
C ASN A 17 -22.22 47.52 -2.13
N ILE A 18 -21.37 46.65 -2.68
CA ILE A 18 -21.05 46.66 -4.11
C ILE A 18 -22.01 45.78 -4.92
N ASP A 19 -22.29 46.22 -6.14
CA ASP A 19 -23.02 45.46 -7.15
C ASP A 19 -22.04 45.02 -8.25
N VAL A 20 -22.02 43.72 -8.56
CA VAL A 20 -21.10 43.13 -9.55
C VAL A 20 -21.86 42.18 -10.45
N THR A 21 -21.62 42.28 -11.75
CA THR A 21 -22.14 41.33 -12.75
C THR A 21 -20.98 40.68 -13.48
N MET A 22 -20.99 39.36 -13.58
CA MET A 22 -19.95 38.59 -14.28
C MET A 22 -20.56 37.58 -15.26
N PRO A 23 -19.91 37.33 -16.41
CA PRO A 23 -20.41 36.38 -17.39
C PRO A 23 -20.30 34.94 -16.87
N ARG A 24 -21.33 34.13 -17.12
CA ARG A 24 -21.31 32.69 -16.86
C ARG A 24 -20.58 31.97 -18.00
N ASP A 25 -20.05 30.79 -17.71
CA ASP A 25 -19.35 29.90 -18.66
C ASP A 25 -18.09 30.54 -19.28
N ARG A 26 -17.48 31.45 -18.51
CA ARG A 26 -16.24 32.14 -18.84
C ARG A 26 -15.21 31.93 -17.74
N LEU A 27 -13.95 32.20 -18.10
CA LEU A 27 -12.87 32.38 -17.15
C LEU A 27 -12.87 33.87 -16.78
N VAL A 28 -13.14 34.16 -15.53
CA VAL A 28 -13.23 35.52 -14.96
C VAL A 28 -12.12 35.67 -13.93
N VAL A 29 -11.34 36.75 -14.06
CA VAL A 29 -10.25 37.06 -13.13
C VAL A 29 -10.63 38.28 -12.29
N ILE A 30 -10.51 38.16 -10.97
CA ILE A 30 -10.59 39.27 -10.02
C ILE A 30 -9.16 39.67 -9.65
N THR A 31 -8.82 40.92 -9.95
CA THR A 31 -7.51 41.51 -9.62
C THR A 31 -7.68 42.82 -8.86
N GLY A 32 -6.59 43.34 -8.31
CA GLY A 32 -6.56 44.54 -7.47
C GLY A 32 -5.50 44.44 -6.36
N LEU A 33 -5.30 45.50 -5.58
CA LEU A 33 -4.28 45.53 -4.52
C LEU A 33 -4.54 44.47 -3.42
N SER A 34 -3.49 44.11 -2.66
CA SER A 34 -3.67 43.27 -1.48
C SER A 34 -4.59 43.97 -0.46
N GLY A 35 -5.51 43.22 0.14
CA GLY A 35 -6.52 43.78 1.06
C GLY A 35 -7.67 44.55 0.40
N SER A 36 -7.78 44.60 -0.94
CA SER A 36 -8.86 45.32 -1.63
C SER A 36 -10.24 44.66 -1.54
N GLY A 37 -10.37 43.49 -0.89
CA GLY A 37 -11.62 42.74 -0.77
C GLY A 37 -11.84 41.66 -1.85
N LYS A 38 -10.81 41.29 -2.62
CA LYS A 38 -10.90 40.24 -3.67
C LYS A 38 -11.40 38.91 -3.13
N SER A 39 -10.73 38.41 -2.09
CA SER A 39 -11.08 37.15 -1.43
C SER A 39 -12.43 37.25 -0.71
N SER A 40 -12.76 38.41 -0.15
CA SER A 40 -14.07 38.65 0.47
C SER A 40 -15.22 38.54 -0.52
N LEU A 41 -15.03 39.03 -1.75
CA LEU A 41 -16.02 38.86 -2.82
C LEU A 41 -16.04 37.42 -3.36
N ALA A 42 -14.88 36.85 -3.69
CA ALA A 42 -14.78 35.54 -4.33
C ALA A 42 -15.16 34.38 -3.39
N PHE A 43 -14.52 34.32 -2.21
CA PHE A 43 -14.61 33.20 -1.29
C PHE A 43 -15.70 33.41 -0.23
N ASP A 44 -15.63 34.53 0.48
CA ASP A 44 -16.49 34.77 1.64
C ASP A 44 -17.94 35.13 1.22
N THR A 45 -18.14 35.62 -0.01
CA THR A 45 -19.47 35.94 -0.56
C THR A 45 -19.94 34.92 -1.61
N ILE A 46 -19.30 34.88 -2.79
CA ILE A 46 -19.80 34.12 -3.95
C ILE A 46 -19.70 32.61 -3.72
N PHE A 47 -18.52 32.11 -3.33
CA PHE A 47 -18.32 30.69 -3.06
C PHE A 47 -19.16 30.24 -1.86
N ALA A 48 -19.13 30.98 -0.74
CA ALA A 48 -19.90 30.66 0.45
C ALA A 48 -21.40 30.52 0.16
N GLU A 49 -21.98 31.47 -0.59
CA GLU A 49 -23.40 31.41 -0.96
C GLU A 49 -23.68 30.26 -1.94
N GLY A 50 -22.78 29.98 -2.88
CA GLY A 50 -22.92 28.89 -3.86
C GLY A 50 -22.87 27.52 -3.21
N GLN A 51 -21.96 27.33 -2.24
CA GLN A 51 -21.88 26.12 -1.44
C GLN A 51 -23.12 25.98 -0.53
N ARG A 52 -23.51 27.04 0.17
CA ARG A 52 -24.68 27.03 1.08
C ARG A 52 -25.95 26.59 0.34
N ARG A 53 -26.27 27.22 -0.80
CA ARG A 53 -27.45 26.87 -1.61
C ARG A 53 -27.44 25.42 -2.08
N TYR A 54 -26.27 24.90 -2.45
CA TYR A 54 -26.12 23.52 -2.86
C TYR A 54 -26.37 22.55 -1.70
N VAL A 55 -25.73 22.76 -0.54
CA VAL A 55 -25.89 21.86 0.62
C VAL A 55 -27.31 21.94 1.19
N GLU A 56 -27.95 23.10 1.16
CA GLU A 56 -29.38 23.26 1.52
C GLU A 56 -30.30 22.43 0.62
N SER A 57 -29.89 22.11 -0.61
CA SER A 57 -30.68 21.26 -1.51
C SER A 57 -30.53 19.76 -1.22
N LEU A 58 -29.47 19.33 -0.52
CA LEU A 58 -29.14 17.90 -0.34
C LEU A 58 -30.11 17.15 0.59
N SER A 59 -30.50 17.75 1.72
CA SER A 59 -31.48 17.13 2.61
C SER A 59 -32.14 18.13 3.55
N VAL A 60 -33.33 17.80 4.04
CA VAL A 60 -34.04 18.60 5.06
C VAL A 60 -33.25 18.69 6.36
N TYR A 61 -32.53 17.62 6.72
CA TYR A 61 -31.64 17.59 7.89
C TYR A 61 -30.45 18.52 7.72
N ALA A 62 -29.78 18.50 6.56
CA ALA A 62 -28.65 19.41 6.28
C ALA A 62 -29.06 20.89 6.42
N ARG A 63 -30.29 21.25 6.00
CA ARG A 63 -30.80 22.63 6.19
C ARG A 63 -30.85 23.05 7.66
N GLN A 64 -31.14 22.14 8.59
CA GLN A 64 -31.18 22.47 10.03
C GLN A 64 -29.78 22.77 10.58
N PHE A 65 -28.75 22.07 10.11
CA PHE A 65 -27.35 22.30 10.51
C PHE A 65 -26.75 23.52 9.83
N LEU A 66 -27.06 23.75 8.55
CA LEU A 66 -26.58 24.93 7.80
C LEU A 66 -27.22 26.23 8.27
N GLY A 67 -28.41 26.20 8.86
CA GLY A 67 -29.04 27.37 9.46
C GLY A 67 -28.23 27.99 10.60
N GLN A 68 -27.20 27.29 11.10
CA GLN A 68 -26.24 27.78 12.10
C GLN A 68 -24.95 28.37 11.50
N LEU A 69 -24.74 28.26 10.17
CA LEU A 69 -23.62 28.92 9.50
C LEU A 69 -23.98 30.38 9.25
N ASP A 70 -23.01 31.27 9.49
CA ASP A 70 -23.16 32.69 9.19
C ASP A 70 -23.43 32.86 7.69
N LYS A 71 -24.56 33.50 7.36
CA LYS A 71 -24.90 33.84 5.98
C LYS A 71 -24.03 35.02 5.55
N PRO A 72 -23.47 34.99 4.33
CA PRO A 72 -22.72 36.13 3.83
C PRO A 72 -23.61 37.38 3.77
N ASP A 73 -23.06 38.53 4.12
CA ASP A 73 -23.76 39.81 4.08
C ASP A 73 -23.88 40.33 2.63
N VAL A 74 -24.96 39.91 1.98
CA VAL A 74 -25.29 40.26 0.60
C VAL A 74 -26.82 40.36 0.44
N ASP A 75 -27.30 41.30 -0.37
CA ASP A 75 -28.75 41.47 -0.59
C ASP A 75 -29.33 40.35 -1.45
N ALA A 76 -28.68 40.08 -2.59
CA ALA A 76 -29.09 39.02 -3.50
C ALA A 76 -27.93 38.55 -4.38
N ILE A 77 -27.91 37.23 -4.66
CA ILE A 77 -27.08 36.67 -5.72
C ILE A 77 -27.97 35.84 -6.66
N GLU A 78 -27.91 36.13 -7.96
CA GLU A 78 -28.67 35.46 -9.01
C GLU A 78 -27.73 34.74 -9.99
N GLY A 79 -28.20 33.66 -10.61
CA GLY A 79 -27.44 32.93 -11.62
C GLY A 79 -26.30 32.06 -11.09
N LEU A 80 -26.21 31.87 -9.77
CA LEU A 80 -25.13 31.13 -9.10
C LEU A 80 -25.24 29.61 -9.31
N SER A 81 -24.13 28.99 -9.70
CA SER A 81 -24.00 27.53 -9.81
C SER A 81 -23.50 26.93 -8.48
N PRO A 82 -23.62 25.62 -8.25
CA PRO A 82 -22.90 24.95 -7.16
C PRO A 82 -21.41 25.32 -7.23
N ALA A 83 -20.88 25.86 -6.14
CA ALA A 83 -19.54 26.42 -6.11
C ALA A 83 -18.53 25.46 -5.46
N ILE A 84 -17.33 25.38 -6.02
CA ILE A 84 -16.23 24.55 -5.56
C ILE A 84 -14.99 25.44 -5.41
N ALA A 85 -14.49 25.56 -4.18
CA ALA A 85 -13.26 26.29 -3.89
C ALA A 85 -12.02 25.41 -4.13
N ILE A 86 -10.99 26.01 -4.72
CA ILE A 86 -9.64 25.46 -4.85
C ILE A 86 -8.68 26.49 -4.25
N ASP A 87 -8.53 26.42 -2.94
CA ASP A 87 -7.69 27.29 -2.12
C ASP A 87 -6.44 26.55 -1.59
N GLN A 88 -5.55 27.30 -0.95
CA GLN A 88 -4.34 26.75 -0.32
C GLN A 88 -4.58 26.21 1.10
N LYS A 89 -5.82 26.31 1.63
CA LYS A 89 -6.12 25.85 2.99
C LYS A 89 -6.03 24.32 3.05
N GLY A 90 -5.22 23.88 4.01
CA GLY A 90 -4.40 22.68 3.90
C GLY A 90 -5.10 21.35 3.62
N ILE A 91 -4.38 20.49 2.91
CA ILE A 91 -4.68 19.06 2.79
C ILE A 91 -4.75 18.43 4.19
N SER A 92 -5.63 17.44 4.34
CA SER A 92 -5.75 16.61 5.53
C SER A 92 -4.39 16.23 6.12
N ARG A 93 -4.20 16.55 7.41
CA ARG A 93 -2.95 16.31 8.15
C ARG A 93 -2.74 14.84 8.56
N ASN A 94 -3.45 13.92 7.93
CA ASN A 94 -3.35 12.50 8.26
C ASN A 94 -2.01 11.94 7.74
N PRO A 95 -1.15 11.36 8.59
CA PRO A 95 0.15 10.81 8.19
C PRO A 95 0.04 9.64 7.19
N ARG A 96 -1.13 8.99 7.11
CA ARG A 96 -1.40 7.93 6.14
C ARG A 96 -1.82 8.48 4.76
N SER A 97 -2.17 9.75 4.64
CA SER A 97 -2.50 10.34 3.35
C SER A 97 -1.25 10.53 2.50
N THR A 98 -1.35 10.14 1.23
CA THR A 98 -0.35 10.30 0.18
C THR A 98 -0.96 10.98 -1.04
N VAL A 99 -0.12 11.44 -1.97
CA VAL A 99 -0.56 11.96 -3.28
C VAL A 99 -1.50 10.97 -3.98
N GLY A 100 -1.14 9.68 -4.00
CA GLY A 100 -1.92 8.62 -4.64
C GLY A 100 -3.29 8.39 -4.00
N THR A 101 -3.42 8.56 -2.68
CA THR A 101 -4.73 8.45 -2.01
C THR A 101 -5.60 9.68 -2.21
N ILE A 102 -5.03 10.89 -2.27
CA ILE A 102 -5.80 12.13 -2.47
C ILE A 102 -6.32 12.24 -3.91
N THR A 103 -5.52 11.76 -4.85
CA THR A 103 -5.88 11.69 -6.27
C THR A 103 -6.67 10.44 -6.61
N GLU A 104 -6.91 9.55 -5.62
CA GLU A 104 -7.55 8.24 -5.76
C GLU A 104 -6.87 7.31 -6.80
N ILE A 105 -5.75 7.71 -7.41
CA ILE A 105 -4.99 6.88 -8.36
C ILE A 105 -4.59 5.56 -7.70
N TYR A 106 -4.20 5.63 -6.42
CA TYR A 106 -3.84 4.45 -5.65
C TYR A 106 -5.02 3.47 -5.51
N ASP A 107 -6.27 3.95 -5.46
CA ASP A 107 -7.44 3.08 -5.39
C ASP A 107 -7.70 2.34 -6.70
N PHE A 108 -7.47 2.99 -7.84
CA PHE A 108 -7.49 2.32 -9.14
C PHE A 108 -6.34 1.32 -9.29
N LEU A 109 -5.14 1.64 -8.78
CA LEU A 109 -4.03 0.69 -8.74
C LEU A 109 -4.39 -0.54 -7.88
N ARG A 110 -4.96 -0.34 -6.68
CA ARG A 110 -5.42 -1.45 -5.83
C ARG A 110 -6.41 -2.36 -6.56
N LEU A 111 -7.34 -1.77 -7.30
CA LEU A 111 -8.32 -2.51 -8.09
C LEU A 111 -7.64 -3.25 -9.26
N LEU A 112 -6.71 -2.62 -9.97
CA LEU A 112 -5.92 -3.25 -11.04
C LEU A 112 -5.16 -4.48 -10.51
N TYR A 113 -4.37 -4.31 -9.46
CA TYR A 113 -3.54 -5.37 -8.88
C TYR A 113 -4.39 -6.53 -8.32
N ALA A 114 -5.54 -6.24 -7.73
CA ALA A 114 -6.45 -7.29 -7.27
C ALA A 114 -7.07 -8.10 -8.43
N ARG A 115 -7.25 -7.50 -9.61
CA ARG A 115 -7.91 -8.15 -10.74
C ARG A 115 -6.96 -8.89 -11.68
N VAL A 116 -5.79 -8.32 -11.93
CA VAL A 116 -4.85 -8.86 -12.93
C VAL A 116 -3.42 -9.05 -12.40
N GLY A 117 -3.21 -8.84 -11.10
CA GLY A 117 -1.92 -9.04 -10.45
C GLY A 117 -1.49 -10.51 -10.47
N ARG A 118 -0.21 -10.73 -10.78
CA ARG A 118 0.44 -12.04 -10.73
C ARG A 118 1.17 -12.18 -9.39
N PRO A 119 0.72 -13.07 -8.49
CA PRO A 119 1.40 -13.29 -7.22
C PRO A 119 2.67 -14.11 -7.43
N HIS A 120 3.73 -13.75 -6.70
CA HIS A 120 4.99 -14.47 -6.66
C HIS A 120 5.30 -14.92 -5.24
N CYS A 121 6.17 -15.91 -5.11
CA CYS A 121 6.68 -16.29 -3.80
C CYS A 121 7.54 -15.15 -3.23
N PRO A 122 7.29 -14.68 -2.00
CA PRO A 122 8.10 -13.62 -1.39
C PRO A 122 9.56 -14.01 -1.10
N ILE A 123 9.89 -15.32 -1.15
CA ILE A 123 11.21 -15.85 -0.80
C ILE A 123 12.07 -16.07 -2.05
N ASP A 124 11.54 -16.77 -3.06
CA ASP A 124 12.28 -17.13 -4.28
C ASP A 124 11.79 -16.45 -5.57
N GLY A 125 10.75 -15.63 -5.49
CA GLY A 125 10.21 -14.87 -6.62
C GLY A 125 9.48 -15.70 -7.67
N ARG A 126 9.25 -17.00 -7.47
CA ARG A 126 8.57 -17.85 -8.46
C ARG A 126 7.08 -17.49 -8.59
N PRO A 127 6.49 -17.53 -9.80
CA PRO A 127 5.06 -17.31 -9.98
C PRO A 127 4.23 -18.32 -9.19
N LEU A 128 3.17 -17.83 -8.55
CA LEU A 128 2.22 -18.64 -7.81
C LEU A 128 0.93 -18.78 -8.60
N THR A 129 0.47 -20.02 -8.73
CA THR A 129 -0.78 -20.33 -9.41
C THR A 129 -1.81 -20.85 -8.43
N ARG A 130 -3.08 -20.48 -8.63
CA ARG A 130 -4.23 -21.02 -7.92
C ARG A 130 -5.22 -21.55 -8.95
N HIS A 131 -5.80 -22.70 -8.66
CA HIS A 131 -6.79 -23.34 -9.51
C HIS A 131 -8.05 -23.66 -8.71
N SER A 132 -9.22 -23.47 -9.31
CA SER A 132 -10.46 -24.05 -8.79
C SER A 132 -10.51 -25.54 -9.10
N VAL A 133 -11.30 -26.30 -8.34
CA VAL A 133 -11.56 -27.72 -8.63
C VAL A 133 -11.99 -27.90 -10.08
N GLN A 134 -12.88 -27.02 -10.55
CA GLN A 134 -13.37 -27.02 -11.92
C GLN A 134 -12.24 -26.86 -12.95
N GLN A 135 -11.32 -25.90 -12.75
CA GLN A 135 -10.17 -25.70 -13.63
C GLN A 135 -9.21 -26.90 -13.63
N MET A 136 -8.98 -27.52 -12.47
CA MET A 136 -8.16 -28.73 -12.38
C MET A 136 -8.79 -29.89 -13.16
N VAL A 137 -10.09 -30.10 -12.98
CA VAL A 137 -10.85 -31.14 -13.70
C VAL A 137 -10.81 -30.89 -15.20
N ASP A 138 -11.06 -29.65 -15.65
CA ASP A 138 -11.05 -29.31 -17.07
C ASP A 138 -9.64 -29.46 -17.68
N ALA A 139 -8.58 -29.13 -16.94
CA ALA A 139 -7.20 -29.36 -17.37
C ALA A 139 -6.86 -30.85 -17.51
N ILE A 140 -7.33 -31.70 -16.58
CA ILE A 140 -7.16 -33.15 -16.65
C ILE A 140 -7.94 -33.75 -17.82
N LEU A 141 -9.18 -33.28 -18.04
CA LEU A 141 -10.02 -33.73 -19.15
C LEU A 141 -9.45 -33.31 -20.51
N GLY A 142 -8.70 -32.20 -20.57
CA GLY A 142 -8.03 -31.74 -21.79
C GLY A 142 -6.78 -32.51 -22.20
N LEU A 143 -6.35 -33.51 -21.42
CA LEU A 143 -5.20 -34.36 -21.76
C LEU A 143 -5.50 -35.25 -22.98
N PRO A 144 -4.50 -35.69 -23.77
CA PRO A 144 -4.73 -36.52 -24.95
C PRO A 144 -5.52 -37.81 -24.64
N ASP A 145 -6.33 -38.26 -25.60
CA ASP A 145 -7.08 -39.50 -25.46
C ASP A 145 -6.19 -40.71 -25.16
N GLY A 146 -6.62 -41.55 -24.23
CA GLY A 146 -5.85 -42.71 -23.75
C GLY A 146 -4.76 -42.38 -22.72
N SER A 147 -4.60 -41.11 -22.32
CA SER A 147 -3.63 -40.72 -21.29
C SER A 147 -3.90 -41.43 -19.97
N ARG A 148 -2.90 -42.16 -19.47
CA ARG A 148 -2.95 -42.82 -18.17
C ARG A 148 -2.39 -41.88 -17.11
N ILE A 149 -3.18 -41.57 -16.09
CA ILE A 149 -2.81 -40.62 -15.04
C ILE A 149 -2.91 -41.25 -13.64
N LEU A 150 -2.08 -40.76 -12.73
CA LEU A 150 -2.15 -41.03 -11.30
C LEU A 150 -2.46 -39.72 -10.58
N LEU A 151 -3.56 -39.71 -9.83
CA LEU A 151 -3.92 -38.59 -8.96
C LEU A 151 -3.25 -38.79 -7.60
N LEU A 152 -2.47 -37.79 -7.19
CA LEU A 152 -1.59 -37.88 -6.03
C LEU A 152 -1.93 -36.80 -5.02
N ALA A 153 -2.09 -37.20 -3.76
CA ALA A 153 -2.28 -36.30 -2.63
C ALA A 153 -0.96 -36.19 -1.86
N PRO A 154 -0.24 -35.06 -1.93
CA PRO A 154 1.04 -34.92 -1.22
C PRO A 154 0.80 -34.73 0.27
N LEU A 155 1.21 -35.71 1.08
CA LEU A 155 1.10 -35.68 2.54
C LEU A 155 2.35 -35.07 3.19
N VAL A 156 3.52 -35.42 2.67
CA VAL A 156 4.82 -34.93 3.17
C VAL A 156 5.68 -34.50 1.99
N ARG A 157 6.17 -33.26 2.04
CA ARG A 157 7.12 -32.69 1.07
C ARG A 157 8.31 -32.08 1.80
N GLU A 158 9.46 -32.12 1.15
CA GLU A 158 10.62 -31.35 1.60
C GLU A 158 10.29 -29.85 1.60
N ARG A 159 10.43 -29.20 2.74
CA ARG A 159 10.34 -27.74 2.86
C ARG A 159 11.75 -27.15 2.97
N ALA A 160 12.10 -26.24 2.07
CA ALA A 160 13.34 -25.49 2.19
C ALA A 160 13.29 -24.61 3.45
N GLY A 161 14.16 -24.89 4.43
CA GLY A 161 14.24 -24.17 5.71
C GLY A 161 14.11 -25.05 6.96
N GLU A 162 13.51 -26.25 6.85
CA GLU A 162 13.35 -27.19 7.99
C GLU A 162 14.50 -28.19 8.15
N ARG A 163 15.67 -27.92 7.54
CA ARG A 163 16.84 -28.82 7.54
C ARG A 163 17.36 -29.14 8.96
N GLN A 164 17.06 -28.28 9.95
CA GLN A 164 17.42 -28.49 11.36
C GLN A 164 16.51 -29.49 12.11
N LYS A 165 15.43 -30.02 11.50
CA LYS A 165 14.50 -30.96 12.14
C LYS A 165 14.31 -32.27 11.37
N LEU A 166 15.42 -32.87 10.93
CA LEU A 166 15.45 -34.14 10.19
C LEU A 166 14.63 -35.26 10.85
N MET A 167 14.71 -35.40 12.19
CA MET A 167 13.95 -36.41 12.94
C MET A 167 12.44 -36.14 12.98
N ALA A 168 12.00 -34.87 12.96
CA ALA A 168 10.59 -34.52 12.98
C ALA A 168 9.91 -34.74 11.61
N LEU A 169 10.63 -34.47 10.51
CA LEU A 169 10.15 -34.78 9.16
C LEU A 169 9.95 -36.30 8.98
N ASN A 170 10.87 -37.11 9.49
CA ASN A 170 10.79 -38.56 9.33
C ASN A 170 9.71 -39.21 10.20
N ALA A 171 9.44 -38.67 11.39
CA ALA A 171 8.27 -39.03 12.18
C ALA A 171 6.96 -38.66 11.45
N SER A 172 6.94 -37.51 10.76
CA SER A 172 5.79 -37.08 9.94
C SER A 172 5.57 -38.00 8.73
N ALA A 173 6.63 -38.46 8.06
CA ALA A 173 6.54 -39.36 6.92
C ALA A 173 5.95 -40.73 7.30
N GLN A 174 6.44 -41.33 8.40
CA GLN A 174 5.90 -42.62 8.87
C GLN A 174 4.44 -42.47 9.34
N SER A 175 4.13 -41.41 10.08
CA SER A 175 2.75 -41.14 10.53
C SER A 175 1.80 -40.90 9.36
N ALA A 176 2.26 -40.29 8.27
CA ALA A 176 1.47 -40.08 7.06
C ALA A 176 1.12 -41.40 6.36
N ILE A 177 2.08 -42.34 6.27
CA ILE A 177 1.86 -43.69 5.73
C ILE A 177 0.85 -44.46 6.58
N ASP A 178 0.98 -44.41 7.90
CA ASP A 178 0.08 -45.11 8.83
C ASP A 178 -1.35 -44.54 8.77
N GLU A 179 -1.48 -43.22 8.63
CA GLU A 179 -2.79 -42.56 8.48
C GLU A 179 -3.45 -42.91 7.14
N ALA A 180 -2.69 -42.92 6.05
CA ALA A 180 -3.19 -43.37 4.75
C ALA A 180 -3.68 -44.82 4.80
N ARG A 181 -2.97 -45.70 5.51
CA ARG A 181 -3.37 -47.10 5.73
C ARG A 181 -4.67 -47.20 6.53
N LYS A 182 -4.84 -46.41 7.58
CA LYS A 182 -6.09 -46.37 8.38
C LYS A 182 -7.30 -45.88 7.58
N GLN A 183 -7.08 -44.95 6.67
CA GLN A 183 -8.14 -44.41 5.80
C GLN A 183 -8.48 -45.35 4.62
N GLY A 184 -7.80 -46.48 4.48
CA GLY A 184 -8.12 -47.52 3.51
C GLY A 184 -7.48 -47.33 2.13
N PHE A 185 -6.46 -46.47 2.01
CA PHE A 185 -5.70 -46.37 0.77
C PHE A 185 -4.81 -47.61 0.57
N VAL A 186 -4.64 -48.00 -0.69
CA VAL A 186 -3.88 -49.22 -1.05
C VAL A 186 -2.46 -48.89 -1.50
N ARG A 187 -2.20 -47.68 -2.02
CA ARG A 187 -0.90 -47.34 -2.61
C ARG A 187 -0.42 -45.97 -2.15
N VAL A 188 0.90 -45.87 -2.01
CA VAL A 188 1.61 -44.64 -1.68
C VAL A 188 2.83 -44.51 -2.59
N ARG A 189 3.16 -43.28 -2.98
CA ARG A 189 4.40 -42.94 -3.67
C ARG A 189 5.37 -42.37 -2.64
N VAL A 190 6.51 -43.02 -2.47
CA VAL A 190 7.60 -42.59 -1.57
C VAL A 190 8.84 -42.34 -2.41
N ASP A 191 9.40 -41.13 -2.35
CA ASP A 191 10.61 -40.73 -3.11
C ASP A 191 10.54 -41.04 -4.62
N GLY A 192 9.32 -41.00 -5.19
CA GLY A 192 9.07 -41.29 -6.60
C GLY A 192 8.70 -42.74 -6.91
N GLU A 193 8.87 -43.67 -5.98
CA GLU A 193 8.50 -45.09 -6.15
C GLU A 193 7.10 -45.39 -5.61
N VAL A 194 6.26 -46.07 -6.39
CA VAL A 194 4.91 -46.46 -5.97
C VAL A 194 4.96 -47.81 -5.25
N LEU A 195 4.60 -47.80 -3.97
CA LEU A 195 4.61 -48.95 -3.06
C LEU A 195 3.18 -49.33 -2.66
N ASP A 196 2.96 -50.61 -2.36
CA ASP A 196 1.71 -51.10 -1.77
C ASP A 196 1.71 -50.86 -0.26
N LEU A 197 0.64 -50.28 0.27
CA LEU A 197 0.49 -50.01 1.69
C LEU A 197 0.27 -51.29 2.50
N ALA A 198 -0.01 -52.44 1.88
CA ALA A 198 -0.02 -53.73 2.56
C ALA A 198 1.40 -54.20 2.94
N ASP A 199 2.43 -53.74 2.22
CA ASP A 199 3.82 -54.15 2.46
C ASP A 199 4.47 -53.36 3.62
N GLU A 200 5.54 -53.92 4.18
CA GLU A 200 6.32 -53.25 5.23
C GLU A 200 7.24 -52.18 4.61
N ILE A 201 6.79 -50.92 4.63
CA ILE A 201 7.57 -49.78 4.11
C ILE A 201 8.52 -49.27 5.20
N LYS A 202 9.83 -49.42 4.99
CA LYS A 202 10.89 -48.91 5.90
C LYS A 202 11.53 -47.66 5.32
N LEU A 203 11.36 -46.54 6.00
CA LEU A 203 11.99 -45.25 5.67
C LEU A 203 13.35 -45.09 6.37
N ASP A 204 14.28 -44.42 5.70
CA ASP A 204 15.58 -44.06 6.28
C ASP A 204 15.44 -42.88 7.25
N ARG A 205 15.82 -43.10 8.50
CA ARG A 205 15.69 -42.08 9.56
C ARG A 205 16.66 -40.91 9.39
N TYR A 206 17.66 -41.01 8.52
CA TYR A 206 18.68 -39.99 8.30
C TYR A 206 18.53 -39.24 6.98
N ARG A 207 17.48 -39.52 6.20
CA ARG A 207 17.18 -38.82 4.96
C ARG A 207 15.75 -38.25 5.02
N PRO A 208 15.50 -37.03 4.50
CA PRO A 208 14.14 -36.58 4.26
C PRO A 208 13.47 -37.41 3.17
N HIS A 209 12.17 -37.67 3.33
CA HIS A 209 11.36 -38.44 2.40
C HIS A 209 10.17 -37.62 1.89
N THR A 210 9.79 -37.81 0.62
CA THR A 210 8.53 -37.32 0.08
C THR A 210 7.49 -38.43 0.08
N VAL A 211 6.29 -38.13 0.56
CA VAL A 211 5.20 -39.12 0.69
C VAL A 211 3.93 -38.56 0.08
N GLU A 212 3.39 -39.27 -0.91
CA GLU A 212 2.21 -38.86 -1.67
C GLU A 212 1.27 -40.05 -1.84
N VAL A 213 0.02 -39.94 -1.42
CA VAL A 213 -0.97 -41.03 -1.53
C VAL A 213 -1.50 -41.10 -2.96
N VAL A 214 -1.59 -42.31 -3.51
CA VAL A 214 -2.22 -42.54 -4.80
C VAL A 214 -3.73 -42.66 -4.58
N VAL A 215 -4.47 -41.62 -4.95
CA VAL A 215 -5.92 -41.51 -4.71
C VAL A 215 -6.70 -42.28 -5.77
N ASP A 216 -6.38 -42.08 -7.04
CA ASP A 216 -6.99 -42.84 -8.14
C ASP A 216 -6.00 -43.02 -9.31
N ARG A 217 -6.27 -44.03 -10.14
CA ARG A 217 -5.60 -44.30 -11.41
C ARG A 217 -6.65 -44.29 -12.51
N LEU A 218 -6.50 -43.34 -13.43
CA LEU A 218 -7.50 -43.06 -14.44
C LEU A 218 -6.90 -43.16 -15.84
N VAL A 219 -7.75 -43.45 -16.82
CA VAL A 219 -7.45 -43.34 -18.24
C VAL A 219 -8.40 -42.30 -18.79
N VAL A 220 -7.88 -41.19 -19.31
CA VAL A 220 -8.71 -40.13 -19.90
C VAL A 220 -9.24 -40.64 -21.24
N ARG A 221 -10.56 -40.68 -21.42
CA ARG A 221 -11.22 -41.18 -22.63
C ARG A 221 -12.07 -40.10 -23.29
N HIS A 222 -11.75 -39.77 -24.52
CA HIS A 222 -12.55 -38.88 -25.37
C HIS A 222 -13.52 -39.74 -26.18
N SER A 223 -14.82 -39.69 -25.88
CA SER A 223 -15.82 -40.31 -26.76
C SER A 223 -15.93 -39.52 -28.07
N ALA A 224 -16.05 -40.21 -29.21
CA ALA A 224 -16.26 -39.57 -30.51
C ALA A 224 -17.56 -38.74 -30.59
N ASP A 225 -18.52 -38.97 -29.69
CA ASP A 225 -19.79 -38.25 -29.58
C ASP A 225 -19.83 -37.24 -28.40
N ALA A 226 -18.73 -37.10 -27.64
CA ALA A 226 -18.68 -36.15 -26.53
C ALA A 226 -18.41 -34.74 -27.07
N GLY A 227 -19.48 -33.95 -27.22
CA GLY A 227 -19.38 -32.52 -27.38
C GLY A 227 -18.53 -31.89 -26.27
N THR A 228 -17.90 -30.75 -26.59
CA THR A 228 -17.17 -29.94 -25.62
C THR A 228 -18.11 -29.42 -24.53
N GLY A 229 -18.21 -30.14 -23.41
CA GLY A 229 -18.87 -29.68 -22.19
C GLY A 229 -19.96 -30.62 -21.65
N ALA A 230 -19.95 -30.77 -20.32
CA ALA A 230 -20.92 -31.47 -19.44
C ALA A 230 -21.00 -33.01 -19.50
N ASP A 231 -21.04 -33.66 -20.67
CA ASP A 231 -21.35 -35.11 -20.79
C ASP A 231 -20.12 -36.05 -20.89
N HIS A 232 -19.00 -35.69 -20.28
CA HIS A 232 -17.81 -36.55 -20.27
C HIS A 232 -17.98 -37.68 -19.23
N PRO A 233 -17.90 -38.97 -19.62
CA PRO A 233 -18.22 -40.11 -18.75
C PRO A 233 -17.34 -40.16 -17.48
N ASP A 234 -16.07 -39.75 -17.60
CA ASP A 234 -15.13 -39.76 -16.48
C ASP A 234 -15.17 -38.49 -15.60
N ARG A 235 -15.98 -37.47 -15.94
CA ARG A 235 -15.96 -36.17 -15.25
C ARG A 235 -16.35 -36.27 -13.78
N VAL A 236 -17.41 -37.00 -13.46
CA VAL A 236 -17.86 -37.21 -12.07
C VAL A 236 -16.76 -37.89 -11.26
N ARG A 237 -16.17 -38.98 -11.79
CA ARG A 237 -15.11 -39.72 -11.12
C ARG A 237 -13.82 -38.90 -10.93
N ILE A 238 -13.41 -38.14 -11.94
CA ILE A 238 -12.25 -37.24 -11.85
C ILE A 238 -12.52 -36.17 -10.79
N THR A 239 -13.74 -35.61 -10.75
CA THR A 239 -14.11 -34.57 -9.77
C THR A 239 -14.03 -35.11 -8.35
N ASP A 240 -14.66 -36.26 -8.07
CA ASP A 240 -14.61 -36.91 -6.74
C ASP A 240 -13.18 -37.24 -6.30
N SER A 241 -12.35 -37.70 -7.24
CA SER A 241 -10.96 -38.05 -6.98
C SER A 241 -10.09 -36.81 -6.71
N VAL A 242 -10.31 -35.74 -7.47
CA VAL A 242 -9.64 -34.44 -7.27
C VAL A 242 -10.04 -33.86 -5.92
N GLU A 243 -11.32 -33.86 -5.54
CA GLU A 243 -11.77 -33.38 -4.23
C GLU A 243 -11.17 -34.18 -3.08
N THR A 244 -11.10 -35.51 -3.23
CA THR A 244 -10.49 -36.41 -2.25
C THR A 244 -9.00 -36.12 -2.11
N ALA A 245 -8.29 -35.99 -3.23
CA ALA A 245 -6.86 -35.70 -3.22
C ALA A 245 -6.54 -34.33 -2.61
N LEU A 246 -7.34 -33.30 -2.91
CA LEU A 246 -7.17 -31.97 -2.33
C LEU A 246 -7.45 -31.97 -0.83
N ARG A 247 -8.44 -32.74 -0.35
CA ARG A 247 -8.73 -32.85 1.08
C ARG A 247 -7.57 -33.48 1.86
N LEU A 248 -6.95 -34.51 1.30
CA LEU A 248 -5.83 -35.22 1.90
C LEU A 248 -4.52 -34.43 1.81
N GLY A 249 -4.27 -33.82 0.65
CA GLY A 249 -3.05 -33.06 0.33
C GLY A 249 -3.06 -31.61 0.82
N GLY A 250 -4.00 -31.22 1.70
CA GLY A 250 -4.07 -29.86 2.23
C GLY A 250 -4.32 -28.79 1.16
N GLY A 251 -5.07 -29.10 0.12
CA GLY A 251 -5.37 -28.22 -1.02
C GLY A 251 -4.40 -28.35 -2.19
N MET A 252 -3.47 -29.31 -2.18
CA MET A 252 -2.54 -29.61 -3.27
C MET A 252 -2.92 -30.92 -3.99
N LEU A 253 -2.66 -30.97 -5.29
CA LEU A 253 -2.88 -32.14 -6.14
C LEU A 253 -1.69 -32.32 -7.08
N GLY A 254 -1.09 -33.50 -7.09
CA GLY A 254 -0.17 -33.94 -8.14
C GLY A 254 -0.90 -34.80 -9.17
N VAL A 255 -0.61 -34.62 -10.45
CA VAL A 255 -1.12 -35.46 -11.54
C VAL A 255 0.07 -35.96 -12.34
N GLN A 256 0.43 -37.22 -12.12
CA GLN A 256 1.50 -37.87 -12.87
C GLN A 256 0.92 -38.51 -14.13
N ILE A 257 1.37 -38.06 -15.31
CA ILE A 257 1.09 -38.73 -16.58
C ILE A 257 2.10 -39.87 -16.76
N VAL A 258 1.62 -41.09 -17.03
CA VAL A 258 2.51 -42.25 -17.23
C VAL A 258 3.34 -42.06 -18.49
N GLY A 259 4.66 -41.94 -18.33
CA GLY A 259 5.59 -41.68 -19.44
C GLY A 259 5.65 -40.22 -19.89
N GLY A 260 5.03 -39.31 -19.13
CA GLY A 260 5.02 -37.88 -19.41
C GLY A 260 5.38 -37.04 -18.18
N GLU A 261 5.02 -35.76 -18.26
CA GLU A 261 5.30 -34.74 -17.23
C GLU A 261 4.37 -34.88 -16.02
N GLU A 262 4.79 -34.34 -14.87
CA GLU A 262 3.95 -34.22 -13.68
C GLU A 262 3.35 -32.82 -13.59
N LEU A 263 2.02 -32.74 -13.53
CA LEU A 263 1.30 -31.48 -13.32
C LEU A 263 1.01 -31.30 -11.84
N THR A 264 1.27 -30.10 -11.30
CA THR A 264 0.93 -29.76 -9.91
C THR A 264 -0.15 -28.69 -9.89
N PHE A 265 -1.21 -28.93 -9.12
CA PHE A 265 -2.30 -27.99 -8.88
C PHE A 265 -2.42 -27.62 -7.40
N SER A 266 -2.96 -26.43 -7.13
CA SER A 266 -3.21 -25.94 -5.77
C SER A 266 -4.51 -25.12 -5.70
N GLN A 267 -5.30 -25.31 -4.65
CA GLN A 267 -6.48 -24.50 -4.32
C GLN A 267 -6.12 -23.13 -3.72
N GLN A 268 -4.89 -22.98 -3.24
CA GLN A 268 -4.36 -21.77 -2.63
C GLN A 268 -3.13 -21.29 -3.42
N TYR A 269 -2.68 -20.06 -3.20
CA TYR A 269 -1.38 -19.64 -3.73
C TYR A 269 -0.28 -20.32 -2.93
N ALA A 270 0.35 -21.35 -3.52
CA ALA A 270 1.39 -22.13 -2.88
C ALA A 270 2.65 -22.20 -3.75
N CYS A 271 3.80 -21.96 -3.13
CA CYS A 271 5.10 -22.19 -3.76
C CYS A 271 5.42 -23.69 -3.72
N PRO A 272 5.87 -24.30 -4.83
CA PRO A 272 6.27 -25.71 -4.83
C PRO A 272 7.38 -26.06 -3.82
N VAL A 273 8.23 -25.09 -3.46
CA VAL A 273 9.40 -25.26 -2.58
C VAL A 273 9.13 -24.78 -1.16
N HIS A 274 8.47 -23.63 -1.02
CA HIS A 274 8.26 -22.95 0.28
C HIS A 274 6.88 -23.21 0.89
N GLY A 275 5.98 -23.89 0.18
CA GLY A 275 4.65 -24.24 0.66
C GLY A 275 3.59 -23.13 0.49
N PRO A 276 2.44 -23.24 1.19
CA PRO A 276 1.34 -22.29 1.05
C PRO A 276 1.74 -20.89 1.51
N THR A 277 1.34 -19.89 0.75
CA THR A 277 1.59 -18.47 1.07
C THR A 277 0.35 -17.82 1.67
N ASN A 278 0.55 -16.84 2.54
CA ASN A 278 -0.54 -16.12 3.22
C ASN A 278 -1.15 -14.99 2.35
N ILE A 279 -1.22 -15.21 1.03
CA ILE A 279 -1.74 -14.25 0.03
C ILE A 279 -3.27 -14.30 -0.04
N GLY A 280 -3.91 -15.40 0.36
CA GLY A 280 -5.37 -15.52 0.41
C GLY A 280 -6.06 -15.26 -0.95
N SER A 281 -7.24 -14.62 -0.92
CA SER A 281 -7.86 -14.01 -2.10
C SER A 281 -7.24 -12.63 -2.35
N LEU A 282 -6.88 -12.32 -3.59
CA LEU A 282 -6.43 -10.97 -3.95
C LEU A 282 -7.63 -10.04 -4.03
N GLU A 283 -7.86 -9.25 -2.99
CA GLU A 283 -8.90 -8.23 -2.95
C GLU A 283 -8.30 -6.82 -2.93
N PRO A 284 -9.01 -5.79 -3.42
CA PRO A 284 -8.49 -4.43 -3.41
C PRO A 284 -8.11 -3.90 -2.02
N ARG A 285 -8.67 -4.45 -0.94
CA ARG A 285 -8.31 -4.10 0.45
C ARG A 285 -6.91 -4.55 0.84
N ASP A 286 -6.42 -5.65 0.26
CA ASP A 286 -5.09 -6.21 0.59
C ASP A 286 -3.96 -5.34 0.04
N PHE A 287 -4.25 -4.54 -0.98
CA PHE A 287 -3.33 -3.53 -1.51
C PHE A 287 -3.42 -2.18 -0.78
N SER A 288 -4.23 -2.08 0.27
CA SER A 288 -4.38 -0.87 1.09
C SER A 288 -3.49 -0.93 2.32
N PHE A 289 -2.59 0.04 2.45
CA PHE A 289 -1.85 0.26 3.70
C PHE A 289 -2.72 0.89 4.80
N ASN A 290 -3.96 1.31 4.50
CA ASN A 290 -4.94 1.76 5.49
C ASN A 290 -5.79 0.61 6.05
N SER A 291 -5.66 -0.60 5.49
CA SER A 291 -6.39 -1.78 5.97
C SER A 291 -5.41 -2.73 6.66
N PRO A 292 -5.78 -3.31 7.82
CA PRO A 292 -4.95 -4.31 8.49
C PRO A 292 -4.63 -5.54 7.61
N SER A 293 -5.44 -5.84 6.60
CA SER A 293 -5.20 -7.01 5.73
C SER A 293 -3.97 -6.83 4.84
N GLY A 294 -3.71 -5.58 4.40
CA GLY A 294 -2.60 -5.20 3.54
C GLY A 294 -1.43 -4.49 4.22
N ALA A 295 -1.70 -3.79 5.32
CA ALA A 295 -0.72 -2.96 6.03
C ALA A 295 0.45 -3.77 6.57
N CYS A 296 1.66 -3.24 6.42
CA CYS A 296 2.85 -3.81 7.04
C CYS A 296 2.66 -3.87 8.57
N PRO A 297 2.78 -5.04 9.22
CA PRO A 297 2.51 -5.20 10.65
C PRO A 297 3.53 -4.46 11.53
N THR A 298 4.75 -4.23 11.04
CA THR A 298 5.81 -3.55 11.81
C THR A 298 5.57 -2.05 11.95
N CYS A 299 5.03 -1.40 10.92
CA CYS A 299 4.80 0.05 10.93
C CYS A 299 3.32 0.42 10.85
N ASP A 300 2.41 -0.55 10.96
CA ASP A 300 0.95 -0.37 10.82
C ASP A 300 0.56 0.49 9.59
N GLY A 301 1.18 0.20 8.45
CA GLY A 301 0.93 0.90 7.20
C GLY A 301 1.48 2.33 7.09
N LEU A 302 2.29 2.80 8.04
CA LEU A 302 2.90 4.14 7.98
C LEU A 302 4.10 4.22 7.02
N GLY A 303 4.82 3.11 6.84
CA GLY A 303 6.07 3.05 6.07
C GLY A 303 7.29 3.57 6.81
N VAL A 304 7.09 4.20 7.97
CA VAL A 304 8.16 4.67 8.84
C VAL A 304 7.99 4.08 10.24
N VAL A 305 9.11 3.84 10.90
CA VAL A 305 9.20 3.55 12.33
C VAL A 305 9.85 4.74 13.01
N ARG A 306 9.36 5.12 14.19
CA ARG A 306 9.95 6.23 14.95
C ARG A 306 10.99 5.64 15.88
N GLU A 307 12.25 6.01 15.68
CA GLU A 307 13.38 5.49 16.45
C GLU A 307 14.05 6.61 17.24
N PRO A 308 14.55 6.34 18.46
CA PRO A 308 15.33 7.29 19.22
C PRO A 308 16.56 7.75 18.45
N ASP A 309 16.74 9.06 18.34
CA ASP A 309 17.84 9.65 17.59
C ASP A 309 18.92 10.19 18.55
N PRO A 310 20.16 9.67 18.50
CA PRO A 310 21.25 10.15 19.34
C PRO A 310 21.48 11.66 19.26
N ASP A 311 21.26 12.27 18.10
CA ASP A 311 21.49 13.72 17.91
C ASP A 311 20.36 14.56 18.53
N LEU A 312 19.15 14.02 18.69
CA LEU A 312 18.07 14.68 19.45
C LEU A 312 18.22 14.45 20.97
N ILE A 313 18.82 13.33 21.36
CA ILE A 313 19.10 12.99 22.76
C ILE A 313 20.25 13.84 23.31
N ILE A 314 21.31 14.03 22.50
CA ILE A 314 22.51 14.83 22.82
C ILE A 314 22.77 15.85 21.69
N PRO A 315 21.99 16.95 21.63
CA PRO A 315 22.14 17.93 20.56
C PRO A 315 23.42 18.76 20.70
N ASP A 316 23.81 19.10 21.94
CA ASP A 316 25.03 19.83 22.22
C ASP A 316 26.09 18.89 22.80
N ARG A 317 26.99 18.43 21.93
CA ARG A 317 28.11 17.55 22.31
C ARG A 317 29.26 18.29 23.01
N SER A 318 29.19 19.62 23.15
CA SER A 318 30.18 20.39 23.92
C SER A 318 29.92 20.35 25.43
N LEU A 319 28.70 20.02 25.84
CA LEU A 319 28.36 19.78 27.25
C LEU A 319 28.89 18.43 27.72
N SER A 320 29.21 18.36 29.00
CA SER A 320 29.54 17.13 29.71
C SER A 320 28.28 16.38 30.18
N LEU A 321 28.45 15.11 30.58
CA LEU A 321 27.34 14.33 31.14
C LEU A 321 26.79 14.96 32.43
N ALA A 322 27.67 15.49 33.28
CA ALA A 322 27.30 16.18 34.53
C ALA A 322 26.52 17.48 34.30
N GLU A 323 26.81 18.21 33.22
CA GLU A 323 26.07 19.42 32.83
C GLU A 323 24.67 19.12 32.25
N GLY A 324 24.34 17.84 32.04
CA GLY A 324 23.04 17.39 31.54
C GLY A 324 22.97 17.30 30.02
N ALA A 325 24.07 16.92 29.35
CA ALA A 325 24.12 16.68 27.91
C ALA A 325 23.05 15.69 27.41
N VAL A 326 22.64 14.73 28.25
CA VAL A 326 21.55 13.78 27.95
C VAL A 326 20.19 14.40 28.27
N LEU A 327 19.53 14.99 27.26
CA LEU A 327 18.30 15.75 27.45
C LEU A 327 17.12 14.97 28.06
N PRO A 328 16.83 13.71 27.66
CA PRO A 328 15.71 12.95 28.25
C PRO A 328 15.86 12.71 29.76
N TRP A 329 17.08 12.81 30.29
CA TRP A 329 17.40 12.62 31.71
C TRP A 329 17.64 13.93 32.46
N SER A 330 17.84 15.05 31.76
CA SER A 330 17.97 16.37 32.37
C SER A 330 16.64 17.10 32.56
N LYS A 331 15.64 16.81 31.72
CA LYS A 331 14.28 17.41 31.76
C LYS A 331 13.28 16.65 32.66
N VAL A 332 13.76 15.92 33.66
CA VAL A 332 12.92 15.19 34.63
C VAL A 332 12.89 15.90 35.98
N SER A 333 12.12 15.37 36.94
CA SER A 333 12.11 15.93 38.30
C SER A 333 13.51 15.91 38.94
N LYS A 334 13.80 16.85 39.86
CA LYS A 334 15.11 16.92 40.53
C LYS A 334 15.56 15.60 41.16
N ALA A 335 14.63 14.83 41.72
CA ALA A 335 14.90 13.53 42.31
C ALA A 335 15.31 12.48 41.26
N GLN A 336 14.60 12.44 40.13
CA GLN A 336 14.94 11.55 39.02
C GLN A 336 16.25 11.94 38.34
N ARG A 337 16.51 13.25 38.19
CA ARG A 337 17.77 13.73 37.62
C ARG A 337 18.96 13.27 38.46
N ARG A 338 18.90 13.46 39.77
CA ARG A 338 19.95 12.97 40.70
C ARG A 338 20.16 11.46 40.58
N TYR A 339 19.09 10.68 40.42
CA TYR A 339 19.21 9.23 40.19
C TYR A 339 19.98 8.91 38.91
N PHE A 340 19.67 9.57 37.78
CA PHE A 340 20.41 9.36 36.54
C PHE A 340 21.86 9.85 36.61
N ASP A 341 22.11 10.98 37.27
CA ASP A 341 23.46 11.52 37.49
C ASP A 341 24.31 10.53 38.31
N ASP A 342 23.75 9.95 39.37
CA ASP A 342 24.43 8.92 40.19
C ASP A 342 24.75 7.66 39.36
N LEU A 343 23.80 7.20 38.51
CA LEU A 343 24.02 6.06 37.63
C LEU A 343 25.16 6.32 36.63
N LEU A 344 25.16 7.50 36.01
CA LEU A 344 26.22 7.91 35.07
C LEU A 344 27.58 8.02 35.77
N ALA A 345 27.63 8.56 36.99
CA ALA A 345 28.84 8.63 37.79
C ALA A 345 29.37 7.22 38.15
N SER A 346 28.48 6.30 38.51
CA SER A 346 28.84 4.91 38.81
C SER A 346 29.38 4.18 37.57
N LEU A 347 28.75 4.39 36.41
CA LEU A 347 29.20 3.85 35.13
C LEU A 347 30.57 4.42 34.72
N ALA A 348 30.75 5.74 34.87
CA ALA A 348 31.99 6.44 34.57
C ALA A 348 33.16 5.91 35.42
N ALA A 349 32.92 5.70 36.72
CA ALA A 349 33.90 5.12 37.64
C ALA A 349 34.28 3.67 37.27
N HIS A 350 33.32 2.87 36.78
CA HIS A 350 33.58 1.49 36.36
C HIS A 350 34.37 1.40 35.05
N MET A 351 34.02 2.26 34.08
CA MET A 351 34.63 2.24 32.74
C MET A 351 35.91 3.10 32.64
N GLY A 352 36.20 3.93 33.64
CA GLY A 352 37.41 4.76 33.68
C GLY A 352 37.33 6.03 32.83
N PHE A 353 36.13 6.62 32.65
CA PHE A 353 35.96 7.95 32.05
C PHE A 353 35.43 8.97 33.07
N SER A 354 35.51 10.26 32.77
CA SER A 354 34.97 11.33 33.65
C SER A 354 33.65 11.88 33.12
N VAL A 355 32.68 12.07 34.02
CA VAL A 355 31.37 12.69 33.71
C VAL A 355 31.45 14.18 33.38
N ASP A 356 32.54 14.84 33.75
CA ASP A 356 32.82 16.26 33.45
C ASP A 356 33.49 16.46 32.08
N THR A 357 33.84 15.36 31.39
CA THR A 357 34.40 15.43 30.04
C THR A 357 33.29 15.81 29.05
N PRO A 358 33.50 16.81 28.17
CA PRO A 358 32.59 17.09 27.07
C PRO A 358 32.29 15.84 26.25
N VAL A 359 31.03 15.64 25.86
CA VAL A 359 30.61 14.40 25.15
C VAL A 359 31.38 14.18 23.85
N ARG A 360 31.73 15.25 23.12
CA ARG A 360 32.54 15.18 21.89
C ARG A 360 33.94 14.58 22.11
N ASP A 361 34.45 14.65 23.34
CA ASP A 361 35.79 14.23 23.73
C ASP A 361 35.78 12.87 24.47
N LEU A 362 34.60 12.28 24.69
CA LEU A 362 34.46 10.93 25.23
C LEU A 362 34.88 9.87 24.20
N SER A 363 35.36 8.71 24.70
CA SER A 363 35.66 7.59 23.82
C SER A 363 34.39 7.05 23.15
N PRO A 364 34.47 6.54 21.90
CA PRO A 364 33.32 5.95 21.23
C PRO A 364 32.65 4.83 22.04
N ASP A 365 33.43 4.02 22.74
CA ASP A 365 32.94 2.92 23.58
C ASP A 365 32.20 3.43 24.83
N ALA A 366 32.70 4.49 25.48
CA ALA A 366 32.01 5.12 26.60
C ALA A 366 30.67 5.72 26.16
N LEU A 367 30.67 6.46 25.04
CA LEU A 367 29.44 7.05 24.50
C LEU A 367 28.43 5.97 24.06
N ALA A 368 28.89 4.90 23.41
CA ALA A 368 28.05 3.77 23.03
C ALA A 368 27.45 3.08 24.26
N THR A 369 28.21 2.90 25.33
CA THR A 369 27.70 2.28 26.57
C THR A 369 26.69 3.17 27.27
N VAL A 370 26.89 4.49 27.28
CA VAL A 370 25.90 5.46 27.79
C VAL A 370 24.59 5.37 26.99
N LEU A 371 24.67 5.34 25.67
CA LEU A 371 23.49 5.34 24.80
C LEU A 371 22.76 3.99 24.75
N TYR A 372 23.48 2.87 24.61
CA TYR A 372 22.92 1.56 24.32
C TYR A 372 23.02 0.56 25.48
N GLY A 373 23.73 0.90 26.55
CA GLY A 373 23.88 0.05 27.72
C GLY A 373 25.10 -0.88 27.66
N THR A 374 25.24 -1.73 28.66
CA THR A 374 26.36 -2.68 28.80
C THR A 374 26.12 -4.02 28.11
N ASN A 375 25.10 -4.15 27.26
CA ASN A 375 24.75 -5.38 26.52
C ASN A 375 24.63 -6.64 27.40
N GLY A 376 24.22 -6.49 28.67
CA GLY A 376 24.06 -7.59 29.61
C GLY A 376 25.21 -7.75 30.61
N ASP A 377 26.34 -7.06 30.42
CA ASP A 377 27.44 -7.07 31.39
C ASP A 377 27.02 -6.39 32.67
N VAL A 378 27.21 -7.09 33.79
CA VAL A 378 26.80 -6.64 35.11
C VAL A 378 27.81 -5.65 35.64
N VAL A 379 27.35 -4.43 35.91
CA VAL A 379 28.17 -3.36 36.50
C VAL A 379 27.64 -2.97 37.88
N PRO A 380 28.53 -2.59 38.82
CA PRO A 380 28.09 -2.07 40.11
C PRO A 380 27.51 -0.66 39.92
N LEU A 381 26.20 -0.53 40.12
CA LEU A 381 25.46 0.73 40.02
C LEU A 381 25.11 1.23 41.41
N ARG A 382 25.67 2.38 41.79
CA ARG A 382 25.37 3.08 43.05
C ARG A 382 24.49 4.29 42.77
N TYR A 383 23.43 4.46 43.56
CA TYR A 383 22.51 5.58 43.46
C TYR A 383 21.81 5.89 44.77
N HIS A 384 21.37 7.14 44.94
CA HIS A 384 20.61 7.55 46.11
C HIS A 384 19.10 7.50 45.84
N LEU A 385 18.36 6.80 46.71
CA LEU A 385 16.90 6.77 46.68
C LEU A 385 16.35 7.13 48.05
N ARG A 386 15.51 8.18 48.13
CA ARG A 386 14.93 8.69 49.38
C ARG A 386 15.97 9.03 50.48
N GLY A 387 17.19 9.40 50.07
CA GLY A 387 18.27 9.78 50.99
C GLY A 387 19.16 8.62 51.45
N GLU A 388 18.85 7.38 51.08
CA GLU A 388 19.70 6.21 51.33
C GLU A 388 20.50 5.86 50.08
N GLU A 389 21.79 5.57 50.25
CA GLU A 389 22.64 5.01 49.19
C GLU A 389 22.29 3.54 48.99
N ARG A 390 22.05 3.15 47.72
CA ARG A 390 21.82 1.76 47.32
C ARG A 390 22.84 1.38 46.27
N SER A 391 23.31 0.14 46.35
CA SER A 391 24.19 -0.47 45.35
C SER A 391 23.52 -1.72 44.80
N VAL A 392 23.43 -1.82 43.49
CA VAL A 392 22.91 -3.00 42.79
C VAL A 392 23.90 -3.42 41.71
N ASN A 393 24.07 -4.73 41.55
CA ASN A 393 24.81 -5.30 40.43
C ASN A 393 23.79 -5.66 39.36
N ALA A 394 23.71 -4.85 38.31
CA ALA A 394 22.78 -5.05 37.21
C ALA A 394 23.40 -4.55 35.90
N PRO A 395 22.94 -5.05 34.74
CA PRO A 395 23.31 -4.43 33.47
C PRO A 395 22.79 -3.00 33.41
N PHE A 396 23.63 -2.09 32.93
CA PHE A 396 23.20 -0.73 32.67
C PHE A 396 22.39 -0.71 31.37
N GLU A 397 21.15 -0.22 31.46
CA GLU A 397 20.18 -0.27 30.37
C GLU A 397 20.54 0.64 29.19
N GLY A 398 21.18 1.78 29.45
CA GLY A 398 21.43 2.81 28.44
C GLY A 398 20.23 3.74 28.19
N VAL A 399 20.52 4.91 27.61
CA VAL A 399 19.50 5.95 27.34
C VAL A 399 18.46 5.50 26.32
N ILE A 400 18.89 4.90 25.21
CA ILE A 400 18.00 4.52 24.09
C ILE A 400 17.06 3.38 24.48
N PRO A 401 17.53 2.26 25.08
CA PRO A 401 16.62 1.21 25.55
C PRO A 401 15.66 1.71 26.62
N SER A 402 16.14 2.55 27.55
CA SER A 402 15.29 3.20 28.56
C SER A 402 14.19 4.05 27.94
N LEU A 403 14.51 4.84 26.91
CA LEU A 403 13.54 5.68 26.19
C LEU A 403 12.52 4.83 25.43
N ARG A 404 12.94 3.73 24.80
CA ARG A 404 12.03 2.76 24.15
C ARG A 404 11.07 2.13 25.14
N ARG A 405 11.56 1.67 26.28
CA ARG A 405 10.71 1.08 27.34
C ARG A 405 9.70 2.09 27.85
N ARG A 406 10.16 3.31 28.22
CA ARG A 406 9.28 4.38 28.70
C ARG A 406 8.21 4.78 27.68
N LEU A 407 8.55 4.81 26.39
CA LEU A 407 7.58 5.10 25.33
C LEU A 407 6.50 4.00 25.22
N ALA A 408 6.89 2.73 25.39
CA ALA A 408 5.97 1.59 25.37
C ALA A 408 5.08 1.51 26.62
N GLU A 409 5.60 1.92 27.78
CA GLU A 409 4.90 1.94 29.07
C GLU A 409 4.08 3.21 29.32
N ALA A 410 4.37 4.31 28.61
CA ALA A 410 3.68 5.58 28.76
C ALA A 410 2.17 5.38 28.53
N THR A 411 1.35 5.70 29.53
CA THR A 411 -0.12 5.68 29.41
C THR A 411 -0.70 7.07 29.17
N ASP A 412 0.05 8.11 29.53
CA ASP A 412 -0.34 9.51 29.43
C ASP A 412 0.13 10.14 28.11
N ASP A 413 -0.75 10.89 27.45
CA ASP A 413 -0.48 11.48 26.14
C ASP A 413 0.50 12.67 26.22
N GLU A 414 0.56 13.39 27.36
CA GLU A 414 1.52 14.46 27.57
C GLU A 414 2.93 13.89 27.74
N GLU A 415 3.11 12.86 28.59
CA GLU A 415 4.39 12.15 28.74
C GLU A 415 4.82 11.54 27.39
N ARG A 416 3.92 10.88 26.67
CA ARG A 416 4.23 10.31 25.35
C ARG A 416 4.69 11.40 24.38
N GLY A 417 3.98 12.53 24.30
CA GLY A 417 4.36 13.66 23.45
C GLY A 417 5.74 14.23 23.80
N GLN A 418 6.09 14.29 25.09
CA GLN A 418 7.43 14.70 25.54
C GLN A 418 8.51 13.70 25.13
N LEU A 419 8.25 12.39 25.16
CA LEU A 419 9.24 11.39 24.74
C LEU A 419 9.39 11.34 23.21
N GLU A 420 8.30 11.57 22.47
CA GLU A 420 8.30 11.56 21.00
C GLU A 420 9.19 12.64 20.37
N GLN A 421 9.51 13.72 21.10
CA GLN A 421 10.40 14.78 20.62
C GLN A 421 11.83 14.29 20.34
N TYR A 422 12.22 13.13 20.89
CA TYR A 422 13.54 12.53 20.72
C TYR A 422 13.58 11.46 19.63
N LEU A 423 12.47 11.28 18.90
CA LEU A 423 12.34 10.26 17.87
C LEU A 423 12.44 10.87 16.47
N THR A 424 13.24 10.26 15.62
CA THR A 424 13.29 10.57 14.19
C THR A 424 12.54 9.49 13.41
N PRO A 425 11.69 9.85 12.42
CA PRO A 425 11.12 8.86 11.52
C PRO A 425 12.22 8.24 10.65
N ARG A 426 12.32 6.91 10.67
CA ARG A 426 13.20 6.12 9.81
C ARG A 426 12.37 5.22 8.92
N THR A 427 12.87 4.92 7.73
CA THR A 427 12.20 4.00 6.80
C THR A 427 12.02 2.64 7.47
N CYS A 428 10.80 2.09 7.43
CA CYS A 428 10.50 0.81 8.04
C CYS A 428 11.36 -0.31 7.41
N PRO A 429 12.16 -1.05 8.18
CA PRO A 429 13.05 -2.07 7.64
C PRO A 429 12.29 -3.29 7.08
N ALA A 430 11.09 -3.57 7.60
CA ALA A 430 10.31 -4.74 7.20
C ALA A 430 9.65 -4.59 5.81
N CYS A 431 9.24 -3.37 5.45
CA CYS A 431 8.62 -3.09 4.14
C CYS A 431 9.45 -2.17 3.24
N GLY A 432 10.64 -1.73 3.68
CA GLY A 432 11.46 -0.77 2.94
C GLY A 432 10.75 0.56 2.66
N GLY A 433 9.77 0.95 3.48
CA GLY A 433 8.95 2.13 3.26
C GLY A 433 7.69 1.92 2.42
N ALA A 434 7.50 0.74 1.84
CA ALA A 434 6.38 0.43 0.94
C ALA A 434 5.00 0.34 1.63
N ARG A 435 4.95 0.39 2.97
CA ARG A 435 3.72 0.39 3.81
C ARG A 435 2.89 -0.90 3.77
N LEU A 436 3.22 -1.84 2.88
CA LEU A 436 2.47 -3.07 2.68
C LEU A 436 3.21 -4.29 3.21
N ARG A 437 2.45 -5.38 3.39
CA ARG A 437 2.97 -6.70 3.69
C ARG A 437 3.84 -7.26 2.56
N PRO A 438 4.91 -8.01 2.85
CA PRO A 438 5.76 -8.65 1.83
C PRO A 438 4.99 -9.52 0.84
N GLU A 439 3.95 -10.22 1.30
CA GLU A 439 3.13 -11.10 0.45
C GLU A 439 2.34 -10.32 -0.61
N VAL A 440 1.90 -9.10 -0.28
CA VAL A 440 1.22 -8.20 -1.21
C VAL A 440 2.21 -7.57 -2.19
N LEU A 441 3.40 -7.22 -1.71
CA LEU A 441 4.49 -6.69 -2.54
C LEU A 441 5.04 -7.69 -3.55
N ALA A 442 4.80 -8.99 -3.32
CA ALA A 442 5.13 -10.03 -4.29
C ALA A 442 4.12 -10.14 -5.45
N VAL A 443 3.03 -9.38 -5.43
CA VAL A 443 2.07 -9.32 -6.54
C VAL A 443 2.50 -8.23 -7.52
N THR A 444 2.69 -8.60 -8.79
CA THR A 444 3.17 -7.68 -9.83
C THR A 444 2.21 -7.55 -11.00
N VAL A 445 2.19 -6.38 -11.64
CA VAL A 445 1.59 -6.13 -12.96
C VAL A 445 2.68 -5.53 -13.85
N GLY A 446 2.97 -6.15 -14.99
CA GLY A 446 4.05 -5.68 -15.86
C GLY A 446 5.44 -5.79 -15.25
N GLY A 447 5.66 -6.79 -14.38
CA GLY A 447 6.92 -6.99 -13.65
C GLY A 447 7.19 -6.00 -12.51
N SER A 448 6.28 -5.06 -12.22
CA SER A 448 6.39 -4.12 -11.10
C SER A 448 5.31 -4.40 -10.06
N ASN A 449 5.62 -4.24 -8.77
CA ASN A 449 4.61 -4.26 -7.70
C ASN A 449 3.98 -2.88 -7.48
N ILE A 450 2.88 -2.84 -6.73
CA ILE A 450 2.10 -1.61 -6.53
C ILE A 450 2.92 -0.47 -5.90
N ALA A 451 3.83 -0.80 -4.96
CA ALA A 451 4.66 0.19 -4.29
C ALA A 451 5.74 0.74 -5.23
N GLN A 452 6.34 -0.10 -6.06
CA GLN A 452 7.29 0.32 -7.09
C GLN A 452 6.64 1.30 -8.07
N VAL A 453 5.42 1.01 -8.55
CA VAL A 453 4.68 1.95 -9.40
C VAL A 453 4.36 3.25 -8.67
N ALA A 454 4.02 3.19 -7.37
CA ALA A 454 3.74 4.38 -6.58
C ALA A 454 4.98 5.25 -6.28
N GLN A 455 6.16 4.65 -6.28
CA GLN A 455 7.46 5.31 -6.06
C GLN A 455 8.05 5.94 -7.32
N LEU A 456 7.52 5.61 -8.50
CA LEU A 456 7.93 6.29 -9.73
C LEU A 456 7.52 7.77 -9.68
N PRO A 457 8.33 8.67 -10.25
CA PRO A 457 7.85 10.00 -10.62
C PRO A 457 6.58 9.88 -11.45
N ILE A 458 5.60 10.76 -11.24
CA ILE A 458 4.30 10.72 -11.92
C ILE A 458 4.46 10.71 -13.44
N SER A 459 5.48 11.37 -13.99
CA SER A 459 5.82 11.28 -15.42
C SER A 459 6.17 9.86 -15.87
N GLU A 460 6.97 9.13 -15.09
CA GLU A 460 7.35 7.75 -15.38
C GLU A 460 6.19 6.77 -15.11
N ALA A 461 5.40 7.03 -14.06
CA ALA A 461 4.17 6.29 -13.80
C ALA A 461 3.16 6.45 -14.96
N LEU A 462 3.08 7.64 -15.57
CA LEU A 462 2.26 7.89 -16.76
C LEU A 462 2.74 7.06 -17.95
N GLU A 463 4.05 6.98 -18.19
CA GLU A 463 4.63 6.12 -19.23
C GLU A 463 4.33 4.64 -18.98
N TRP A 464 4.44 4.19 -17.74
CA TRP A 464 4.03 2.83 -17.35
C TRP A 464 2.54 2.58 -17.61
N ALA A 465 1.68 3.52 -17.22
CA ALA A 465 0.23 3.43 -17.43
C ALA A 465 -0.15 3.48 -18.92
N GLN A 466 0.58 4.24 -19.73
CA GLN A 466 0.40 4.31 -21.18
C GLN A 466 0.76 2.96 -21.83
N ARG A 467 1.91 2.35 -21.46
CA ARG A 467 2.27 1.00 -21.95
C ARG A 467 1.24 -0.05 -21.56
N LEU A 468 0.74 -0.01 -20.33
CA LEU A 468 -0.35 -0.89 -19.88
C LEU A 468 -1.62 -0.69 -20.72
N PHE A 469 -2.02 0.57 -20.93
CA PHE A 469 -3.21 0.90 -21.70
C PHE A 469 -3.09 0.40 -23.15
N ASP A 470 -1.94 0.61 -23.79
CA ASP A 470 -1.71 0.16 -25.16
C ASP A 470 -1.75 -1.37 -25.28
N ALA A 471 -1.11 -2.09 -24.35
CA ALA A 471 -1.16 -3.56 -24.31
C ALA A 471 -2.61 -4.07 -24.15
N VAL A 472 -3.39 -3.44 -23.26
CA VAL A 472 -4.79 -3.81 -23.02
C VAL A 472 -5.68 -3.51 -24.24
N VAL A 473 -5.49 -2.37 -24.91
CA VAL A 473 -6.24 -1.99 -26.12
C VAL A 473 -5.95 -2.97 -27.26
N GLN A 474 -4.69 -3.37 -27.44
CA GLN A 474 -4.31 -4.32 -28.48
C GLN A 474 -5.00 -5.67 -28.29
N ARG A 475 -5.06 -6.19 -27.05
CA ARG A 475 -5.72 -7.47 -26.73
C ARG A 475 -7.25 -7.42 -26.70
N THR A 476 -7.86 -6.25 -26.57
CA THR A 476 -9.33 -6.10 -26.54
C THR A 476 -9.95 -5.86 -27.92
N ARG A 477 -9.16 -5.58 -28.96
CA ARG A 477 -9.69 -5.46 -30.34
C ARG A 477 -10.28 -6.81 -30.78
N PRO A 478 -11.51 -6.84 -31.33
CA PRO A 478 -12.05 -8.06 -31.91
C PRO A 478 -11.14 -8.50 -33.06
N LYS A 479 -10.74 -9.77 -33.10
CA LYS A 479 -10.11 -10.37 -34.29
C LYS A 479 -11.11 -10.20 -35.44
N GLY A 480 -10.85 -9.22 -36.30
CA GLY A 480 -11.70 -8.93 -37.45
C GLY A 480 -11.81 -10.13 -38.38
N SER A 481 -12.98 -10.29 -38.97
CA SER A 481 -13.40 -11.29 -39.94
C SER A 481 -12.53 -11.31 -41.22
N GLY A 482 -11.32 -11.82 -41.12
CA GLY A 482 -10.45 -12.16 -42.25
C GLY A 482 -9.93 -13.57 -42.05
N ALA A 483 -10.42 -14.49 -42.88
CA ALA A 483 -9.97 -15.87 -43.10
C ALA A 483 -9.32 -16.59 -41.91
N ALA A 484 -10.11 -17.46 -41.27
CA ALA A 484 -9.60 -18.52 -40.42
C ALA A 484 -8.51 -19.32 -41.13
N THR A 485 -7.29 -19.26 -40.62
CA THR A 485 -6.30 -20.33 -40.79
C THR A 485 -5.70 -20.64 -39.43
N GLN A 486 -6.10 -21.82 -38.94
CA GLN A 486 -5.36 -22.74 -38.09
C GLN A 486 -4.90 -22.25 -36.70
N ALA A 487 -5.61 -22.76 -35.69
CA ALA A 487 -5.09 -23.26 -34.42
C ALA A 487 -3.68 -22.77 -34.02
N GLU A 488 -3.60 -21.57 -33.48
CA GLU A 488 -2.48 -21.16 -32.65
C GLU A 488 -2.71 -21.71 -31.25
N THR A 489 -1.95 -22.75 -30.93
CA THR A 489 -1.72 -23.25 -29.59
C THR A 489 -1.42 -22.09 -28.65
N ALA A 490 -2.08 -22.09 -27.48
CA ALA A 490 -1.79 -21.22 -26.37
C ALA A 490 -0.44 -21.59 -25.75
N ALA A 491 0.65 -21.22 -26.42
CA ALA A 491 2.02 -21.19 -25.91
C ALA A 491 2.85 -20.31 -26.87
N ASP A 492 3.62 -19.40 -26.30
CA ASP A 492 4.73 -18.67 -26.94
C ASP A 492 4.43 -17.55 -27.96
N ALA A 493 3.92 -16.42 -27.45
CA ALA A 493 4.29 -15.11 -28.01
C ALA A 493 4.74 -14.15 -26.89
N PRO A 494 6.04 -13.89 -26.72
CA PRO A 494 6.51 -12.82 -25.87
C PRO A 494 6.59 -11.51 -26.67
N SER A 495 5.81 -10.50 -26.27
CA SER A 495 6.30 -9.16 -25.86
C SER A 495 5.21 -8.07 -25.92
N ASP A 496 4.16 -8.20 -25.10
CA ASP A 496 3.22 -7.11 -24.81
C ASP A 496 3.86 -6.07 -23.86
N GLY A 497 5.07 -5.59 -24.18
CA GLY A 497 5.79 -4.60 -23.36
C GLY A 497 6.00 -5.00 -21.88
N GLY A 498 5.92 -6.30 -21.56
CA GLY A 498 6.03 -6.86 -20.21
C GLY A 498 4.70 -7.24 -19.53
N PHE A 499 3.54 -7.04 -20.16
CA PHE A 499 2.22 -7.29 -19.56
C PHE A 499 1.58 -8.62 -20.02
N ASP A 500 1.64 -9.64 -19.17
CA ASP A 500 1.03 -10.96 -19.42
C ASP A 500 -0.45 -11.02 -18.98
N LEU A 501 -1.36 -10.63 -19.89
CA LEU A 501 -2.81 -10.51 -19.68
C LEU A 501 -3.57 -11.40 -20.67
N THR A 502 -4.51 -12.20 -20.17
CA THR A 502 -5.48 -12.88 -21.04
C THR A 502 -6.44 -11.88 -21.68
N GLY A 503 -7.14 -12.25 -22.76
CA GLY A 503 -8.14 -11.38 -23.40
C GLY A 503 -9.27 -10.94 -22.44
N ARG A 504 -9.68 -11.81 -21.51
CA ARG A 504 -10.65 -11.49 -20.46
C ARG A 504 -10.08 -10.49 -19.44
N GLU A 505 -8.83 -10.70 -19.01
CA GLU A 505 -8.17 -9.77 -18.09
C GLU A 505 -7.94 -8.40 -18.72
N ALA A 506 -7.59 -8.35 -20.01
CA ALA A 506 -7.50 -7.11 -20.75
C ALA A 506 -8.86 -6.36 -20.76
N GLN A 507 -9.97 -7.06 -20.99
CA GLN A 507 -11.31 -6.43 -20.92
C GLN A 507 -11.63 -5.87 -19.54
N ILE A 508 -11.25 -6.58 -18.46
CA ILE A 508 -11.43 -6.12 -17.08
C ILE A 508 -10.51 -4.93 -16.77
N ALA A 509 -9.26 -4.95 -17.26
CA ALA A 509 -8.26 -3.94 -17.00
C ALA A 509 -8.48 -2.64 -17.78
N LEU A 510 -9.13 -2.69 -18.96
CA LEU A 510 -9.28 -1.54 -19.86
C LEU A 510 -9.88 -0.28 -19.21
N PRO A 511 -11.02 -0.32 -18.50
CA PRO A 511 -11.57 0.87 -17.85
C PRO A 511 -10.63 1.39 -16.75
N ILE A 512 -9.94 0.51 -16.03
CA ILE A 512 -9.02 0.85 -14.94
C ILE A 512 -7.77 1.54 -15.49
N ALA A 513 -7.14 0.94 -16.51
CA ALA A 513 -5.95 1.48 -17.16
C ALA A 513 -6.23 2.85 -17.80
N ARG A 514 -7.43 3.03 -18.38
CA ARG A 514 -7.88 4.33 -18.90
C ARG A 514 -7.90 5.39 -17.82
N GLU A 515 -8.47 5.07 -16.65
CA GLU A 515 -8.64 6.02 -15.55
C GLU A 515 -7.32 6.36 -14.87
N VAL A 516 -6.48 5.36 -14.59
CA VAL A 516 -5.12 5.57 -14.04
C VAL A 516 -4.32 6.49 -14.96
N ARG A 517 -4.31 6.19 -16.26
CA ARG A 517 -3.60 7.01 -17.24
C ARG A 517 -4.14 8.44 -17.31
N ALA A 518 -5.46 8.62 -17.35
CA ALA A 518 -6.08 9.94 -17.45
C ALA A 518 -5.71 10.82 -16.24
N ARG A 519 -5.79 10.26 -15.03
CA ARG A 519 -5.46 10.98 -13.79
C ARG A 519 -3.98 11.34 -13.68
N LEU A 520 -3.09 10.41 -14.06
CA LEU A 520 -1.66 10.70 -14.14
C LEU A 520 -1.37 11.81 -15.16
N SER A 521 -2.04 11.79 -16.32
CA SER A 521 -1.92 12.85 -17.33
C SER A 521 -2.33 14.20 -16.76
N PHE A 522 -3.45 14.29 -16.03
CA PHE A 522 -3.87 15.56 -15.42
C PHE A 522 -2.86 16.11 -14.43
N LEU A 523 -2.20 15.25 -13.65
CA LEU A 523 -1.13 15.66 -12.73
C LEU A 523 0.10 16.18 -13.48
N VAL A 524 0.47 15.56 -14.60
CA VAL A 524 1.54 16.06 -15.48
C VAL A 524 1.16 17.40 -16.12
N ASP A 525 -0.09 17.55 -16.56
CA ASP A 525 -0.61 18.77 -17.19
C ASP A 525 -0.51 19.99 -16.24
N VAL A 526 -0.79 19.78 -14.94
CA VAL A 526 -0.61 20.82 -13.90
C VAL A 526 0.83 20.94 -13.39
N GLY A 527 1.80 20.30 -14.03
CA GLY A 527 3.23 20.44 -13.70
C GLY A 527 3.69 19.66 -12.47
N LEU A 528 2.96 18.62 -12.04
CA LEU A 528 3.31 17.79 -10.89
C LEU A 528 4.00 16.47 -11.24
N GLY A 529 4.52 16.34 -12.47
CA GLY A 529 5.17 15.11 -12.96
C GLY A 529 6.37 14.63 -12.14
N TYR A 530 7.03 15.53 -11.38
CA TYR A 530 8.18 15.21 -10.55
C TYR A 530 7.82 14.58 -9.18
N LEU A 531 6.55 14.64 -8.78
CA LEU A 531 6.10 14.01 -7.53
C LEU A 531 5.99 12.50 -7.70
N THR A 532 6.00 11.77 -6.60
CA THR A 532 5.65 10.34 -6.56
C THR A 532 4.26 10.17 -5.94
N LEU A 533 3.58 9.07 -6.25
CA LEU A 533 2.25 8.78 -5.68
C LEU A 533 2.33 8.41 -4.19
N ASP A 534 3.45 7.86 -3.73
CA ASP A 534 3.68 7.50 -2.33
C ASP A 534 4.14 8.69 -1.45
N ARG A 535 4.41 9.86 -2.05
CA ARG A 535 4.80 11.08 -1.31
C ARG A 535 3.75 11.41 -0.25
N PRO A 536 4.14 11.57 1.03
CA PRO A 536 3.20 11.91 2.09
C PRO A 536 2.55 13.28 1.86
N ALA A 537 1.24 13.34 2.04
CA ALA A 537 0.41 14.53 1.83
C ALA A 537 0.87 15.74 2.66
N LEU A 538 1.35 15.48 3.88
CA LEU A 538 1.87 16.48 4.80
C LEU A 538 3.12 17.21 4.30
N THR A 539 3.83 16.65 3.32
CA THR A 539 5.08 17.22 2.79
C THR A 539 4.84 18.13 1.58
N LEU A 540 3.59 18.28 1.14
CA LEU A 540 3.23 19.09 -0.01
C LEU A 540 3.19 20.57 0.38
N SER A 541 3.73 21.42 -0.48
CA SER A 541 3.54 22.88 -0.42
C SER A 541 2.08 23.24 -0.72
N GLY A 542 1.67 24.45 -0.33
CA GLY A 542 0.32 24.97 -0.62
C GLY A 542 -0.02 24.95 -2.11
N GLY A 543 0.93 25.34 -2.97
CA GLY A 543 0.75 25.31 -4.43
C GLY A 543 0.68 23.90 -5.01
N GLU A 544 1.52 22.96 -4.55
CA GLU A 544 1.42 21.54 -4.94
C GLU A 544 0.05 20.96 -4.56
N ALA A 545 -0.40 21.24 -3.34
CA ALA A 545 -1.68 20.80 -2.83
C ALA A 545 -2.86 21.32 -3.66
N GLN A 546 -2.84 22.60 -3.98
CA GLN A 546 -3.85 23.27 -4.79
C GLN A 546 -3.91 22.68 -6.20
N ARG A 547 -2.75 22.44 -6.84
CA ARG A 547 -2.66 21.85 -8.18
C ARG A 547 -3.12 20.40 -8.21
N ILE A 548 -2.87 19.62 -7.16
CA ILE A 548 -3.45 18.27 -7.00
C ILE A 548 -4.98 18.35 -7.00
N ARG A 549 -5.55 19.26 -6.22
CA ARG A 549 -7.00 19.45 -6.14
C ARG A 549 -7.58 19.87 -7.49
N LEU A 550 -6.91 20.78 -8.21
CA LEU A 550 -7.29 21.17 -9.57
C LEU A 550 -7.31 19.98 -10.54
N ALA A 551 -6.25 19.16 -10.55
CA ALA A 551 -6.18 17.96 -11.39
C ALA A 551 -7.32 16.97 -11.07
N THR A 552 -7.63 16.74 -9.79
CA THR A 552 -8.75 15.89 -9.36
C THR A 552 -10.10 16.44 -9.84
N GLN A 553 -10.31 17.76 -9.77
CA GLN A 553 -11.56 18.37 -10.24
C GLN A 553 -11.74 18.24 -11.76
N ILE A 554 -10.67 18.36 -12.53
CA ILE A 554 -10.73 18.15 -13.99
C ILE A 554 -11.07 16.69 -14.32
N GLY A 555 -10.49 15.74 -13.57
CA GLY A 555 -10.78 14.32 -13.71
C GLY A 555 -12.22 13.94 -13.36
N SER A 556 -12.91 14.73 -12.53
CA SER A 556 -14.31 14.47 -12.15
C SER A 556 -15.29 14.60 -13.32
N GLY A 557 -14.94 15.35 -14.37
CA GLY A 557 -15.80 15.59 -15.53
C GLY A 557 -17.08 16.38 -15.21
N LEU A 558 -17.14 17.07 -14.06
CA LEU A 558 -18.29 17.89 -13.68
C LEU A 558 -18.49 19.06 -14.67
N SER A 559 -19.75 19.30 -15.03
CA SER A 559 -20.19 20.42 -15.88
C SER A 559 -21.24 21.26 -15.16
N GLY A 560 -21.30 22.56 -15.44
CA GLY A 560 -22.27 23.48 -14.83
C GLY A 560 -21.94 23.90 -13.39
N ALA A 561 -20.70 23.69 -12.94
CA ALA A 561 -20.20 24.16 -11.65
C ALA A 561 -19.52 25.55 -11.75
N LEU A 562 -19.40 26.23 -10.61
CA LEU A 562 -18.57 27.43 -10.45
C LEU A 562 -17.30 27.07 -9.67
N TYR A 563 -16.15 27.09 -10.32
CA TYR A 563 -14.86 26.91 -9.64
C TYR A 563 -14.31 28.26 -9.20
N VAL A 564 -13.92 28.38 -7.93
CA VAL A 564 -13.32 29.59 -7.35
C VAL A 564 -11.90 29.27 -6.89
N LEU A 565 -10.90 29.93 -7.49
CA LEU A 565 -9.47 29.65 -7.29
C LEU A 565 -8.76 30.84 -6.65
N ASP A 566 -7.85 30.56 -5.72
CA ASP A 566 -7.07 31.57 -4.99
C ASP A 566 -5.61 31.53 -5.43
N GLU A 567 -5.18 32.48 -6.27
CA GLU A 567 -3.79 32.66 -6.69
C GLU A 567 -3.10 31.35 -7.13
N PRO A 568 -3.66 30.62 -8.13
CA PRO A 568 -3.17 29.31 -8.55
C PRO A 568 -1.76 29.32 -9.16
N SER A 569 -1.24 30.50 -9.52
CA SER A 569 0.15 30.67 -9.98
C SER A 569 1.18 30.62 -8.83
N ILE A 570 0.77 30.67 -7.56
CA ILE A 570 1.71 30.70 -6.43
C ILE A 570 2.63 29.48 -6.40
N GLY A 571 3.92 29.77 -6.26
CA GLY A 571 4.97 28.76 -6.20
C GLY A 571 5.12 27.97 -7.51
N LEU A 572 4.57 28.50 -8.62
CA LEU A 572 4.76 27.97 -9.96
C LEU A 572 5.88 28.72 -10.66
N HIS A 573 6.72 28.01 -11.41
CA HIS A 573 7.74 28.64 -12.23
C HIS A 573 7.05 29.31 -13.45
N PRO A 574 7.48 30.50 -13.92
CA PRO A 574 6.83 31.21 -15.04
C PRO A 574 6.65 30.37 -16.32
N ARG A 575 7.58 29.43 -16.56
CA ARG A 575 7.50 28.46 -17.67
C ARG A 575 6.24 27.59 -17.62
N ASP A 576 5.73 27.29 -16.42
CA ASP A 576 4.60 26.39 -16.21
C ASP A 576 3.25 27.14 -16.11
N THR A 577 3.26 28.48 -16.04
CA THR A 577 2.05 29.33 -16.03
C THR A 577 1.19 29.06 -17.26
N GLY A 578 1.78 28.94 -18.45
CA GLY A 578 1.05 28.62 -19.67
C GLY A 578 0.24 27.32 -19.60
N ARG A 579 0.81 26.28 -18.97
CA ARG A 579 0.14 24.98 -18.77
C ARG A 579 -1.03 25.08 -17.80
N LEU A 580 -0.86 25.86 -16.73
CA LEU A 580 -1.95 26.14 -15.79
C LEU A 580 -3.11 26.85 -16.50
N LEU A 581 -2.83 27.85 -17.33
CA LEU A 581 -3.87 28.59 -18.07
C LEU A 581 -4.62 27.71 -19.06
N GLU A 582 -3.93 26.85 -19.81
CA GLU A 582 -4.56 25.85 -20.68
C GLU A 582 -5.49 24.94 -19.87
N THR A 583 -5.06 24.54 -18.68
CA THR A 583 -5.82 23.71 -17.77
C THR A 583 -7.10 24.40 -17.28
N LEU A 584 -7.02 25.68 -16.89
CA LEU A 584 -8.18 26.47 -16.47
C LEU A 584 -9.15 26.72 -17.64
N ARG A 585 -8.63 26.95 -18.85
CA ARG A 585 -9.45 27.06 -20.07
C ARG A 585 -10.18 25.75 -20.36
N ARG A 586 -9.50 24.61 -20.22
CA ARG A 586 -10.13 23.29 -20.35
C ARG A 586 -11.25 23.09 -19.32
N LEU A 587 -11.04 23.49 -18.07
CA LEU A 587 -12.08 23.40 -17.03
C LEU A 587 -13.32 24.21 -17.39
N ARG A 588 -13.13 25.42 -17.93
CA ARG A 588 -14.20 26.25 -18.51
C ARG A 588 -14.89 25.55 -19.68
N ASP A 589 -14.11 25.02 -20.63
CA ASP A 589 -14.62 24.44 -21.88
C ASP A 589 -15.41 23.13 -21.66
N LEU A 590 -15.28 22.50 -20.49
CA LEU A 590 -16.18 21.44 -20.01
C LEU A 590 -17.60 21.93 -19.64
N GLY A 591 -17.88 23.22 -19.83
CA GLY A 591 -19.17 23.84 -19.51
C GLY A 591 -19.25 24.35 -18.07
N ASN A 592 -18.12 24.80 -17.50
CA ASN A 592 -18.07 25.37 -16.16
C ASN A 592 -17.75 26.87 -16.21
N SER A 593 -18.08 27.56 -15.11
CA SER A 593 -17.60 28.92 -14.86
C SER A 593 -16.37 28.86 -13.96
N VAL A 594 -15.34 29.63 -14.28
CA VAL A 594 -14.08 29.65 -13.52
C VAL A 594 -13.83 31.08 -13.06
N LEU A 595 -13.75 31.29 -11.75
CA LEU A 595 -13.47 32.55 -11.10
C LEU A 595 -12.10 32.45 -10.42
N VAL A 596 -11.15 33.28 -10.81
CA VAL A 596 -9.78 33.26 -10.30
C VAL A 596 -9.47 34.57 -9.61
N VAL A 597 -8.90 34.52 -8.41
CA VAL A 597 -8.26 35.68 -7.79
C VAL A 597 -6.78 35.65 -8.17
N GLU A 598 -6.30 36.66 -8.91
CA GLU A 598 -4.92 36.70 -9.40
C GLU A 598 -4.33 38.11 -9.50
N HIS A 599 -3.01 38.14 -9.51
CA HIS A 599 -2.14 39.30 -9.64
C HIS A 599 -1.10 39.15 -10.77
N ASP A 600 -0.89 37.93 -11.26
CA ASP A 600 0.01 37.64 -12.37
C ASP A 600 -0.47 38.28 -13.69
N GLU A 601 0.47 38.80 -14.50
CA GLU A 601 0.15 39.53 -15.74
C GLU A 601 -0.26 38.59 -16.88
N ASP A 602 0.30 37.37 -16.92
CA ASP A 602 0.05 36.39 -17.98
C ASP A 602 -1.34 35.72 -17.84
N THR A 603 -1.95 35.80 -16.65
CA THR A 603 -3.19 35.11 -16.25
C THR A 603 -4.45 35.94 -16.50
#